data_AF-F9X9G7-F1
#
_entry.id   AF-F9X9G7-F1
#
_cell.length_a   1.000
_cell.length_b   1.000
_cell.length_c   1.000
_cell.angle_alpha   90.00
_cell.angle_beta   90.00
_cell.angle_gamma   90.00
#
_symmetry.space_group_name_H-M   'P 1'
#
loop_
_entity.id
_entity.type
_entity.pdbx_description
1 polymer ?
#
loop_
_entity_poly.entity_id
_entity_poly.type
_entity_poly.pdbx_seq_one_letter_code
_entity_poly.pdbx_strand_id
1 'polypeptide(L)'
;QKRQYKQRDMNAPKRPLTAYFRYLREQRPILTREMAENPDTEGTKAGDISKLATERWKALTDAEREPYKQAYQKELLKYETDTKAYKESL
;
A
#
# COMPACT_ATOMS: atom_id res chain seq x y z
N GLN A 1 -16.94 -8.30 12.77
CA GLN A 1 -16.82 -9.51 11.92
C GLN A 1 -15.42 -9.60 11.35
N LYS A 2 -14.62 -10.61 11.71
CA LYS A 2 -13.31 -10.86 11.09
C LYS A 2 -13.55 -11.60 9.77
N ARG A 3 -13.28 -10.96 8.63
CA ARG A 3 -13.33 -11.60 7.30
C ARG A 3 -12.41 -12.81 7.32
N GLN A 4 -12.93 -14.02 7.07
CA GLN A 4 -12.09 -15.20 6.93
C GLN A 4 -11.13 -15.02 5.74
N TYR A 5 -9.85 -15.27 5.98
CA TYR A 5 -8.83 -15.24 4.94
C TYR A 5 -9.00 -16.49 4.06
N LYS A 6 -9.63 -16.32 2.90
CA LYS A 6 -9.71 -17.38 1.88
C LYS A 6 -8.30 -17.55 1.30
N GLN A 7 -7.76 -18.78 1.34
CA GLN A 7 -6.47 -19.07 0.73
C GLN A 7 -6.49 -18.59 -0.73
N ARG A 8 -5.53 -17.76 -1.11
CA ARG A 8 -5.38 -17.30 -2.50
C ARG A 8 -4.68 -18.40 -3.28
N ASP A 9 -5.28 -18.82 -4.38
CA ASP A 9 -4.64 -19.72 -5.34
C ASP A 9 -3.25 -19.19 -5.70
N MET A 10 -2.22 -20.03 -5.58
CA MET A 10 -0.81 -19.64 -5.82
C MET A 10 -0.57 -19.16 -7.25
N ASN A 11 -1.42 -19.60 -8.19
CA ASN A 11 -1.33 -19.26 -9.61
C ASN A 11 -2.16 -18.01 -9.98
N ALA A 12 -2.98 -17.51 -9.07
CA ALA A 12 -3.76 -16.30 -9.34
C ALA A 12 -2.85 -15.06 -9.28
N PRO A 13 -2.97 -14.13 -10.25
CA PRO A 13 -2.27 -12.85 -10.20
C PRO A 13 -2.48 -12.15 -8.86
N LYS A 14 -1.42 -11.52 -8.35
CA LYS A 14 -1.49 -10.72 -7.12
C LYS A 14 -1.94 -9.31 -7.46
N ARG A 15 -3.04 -8.87 -6.82
CA ARG A 15 -3.55 -7.48 -6.94
C ARG A 15 -2.43 -6.49 -6.66
N PRO A 16 -2.26 -5.45 -7.49
CA PRO A 16 -1.24 -4.44 -7.28
C PRO A 16 -1.57 -3.63 -6.03
N LEU A 17 -0.52 -3.06 -5.42
CA LEU A 17 -0.69 -2.18 -4.28
C LEU A 17 -1.33 -0.86 -4.74
N THR A 18 -2.33 -0.38 -4.00
CA THR A 18 -2.92 0.94 -4.30
C THR A 18 -1.90 2.06 -4.10
N ALA A 19 -2.18 3.23 -4.68
CA ALA A 19 -1.33 4.42 -4.53
C ALA A 19 -0.96 4.71 -3.05
N TYR A 20 -1.94 4.60 -2.15
CA TYR A 20 -1.72 4.77 -0.71
C TYR A 20 -0.82 3.68 -0.11
N PHE A 21 -1.03 2.40 -0.44
CA PHE A 21 -0.17 1.33 0.09
C PHE A 21 1.26 1.40 -0.45
N ARG A 22 1.43 1.90 -1.67
CA ARG A 22 2.74 2.18 -2.27
C ARG A 22 3.47 3.27 -1.49
N TYR A 23 2.79 4.39 -1.24
CA TYR A 23 3.29 5.46 -0.38
C TYR A 23 3.60 4.96 1.04
N LEU A 24 2.70 4.19 1.66
CA LEU A 24 2.88 3.66 3.00
C LEU A 24 4.12 2.76 3.09
N ARG A 25 4.42 1.96 2.06
CA ARG A 25 5.61 1.10 2.02
C ARG A 25 6.89 1.93 2.04
N GLU A 26 6.90 3.06 1.34
CA GLU A 26 8.06 3.94 1.22
C GLU A 26 8.21 4.85 2.46
N GLN A 27 7.10 5.29 3.04
CA GLN A 27 7.09 6.15 4.22
C GLN A 27 7.25 5.40 5.54
N ARG A 28 6.81 4.14 5.64
CA ARG A 28 6.97 3.33 6.86
C ARG A 28 8.40 3.36 7.42
N PRO A 29 9.46 3.08 6.65
CA PRO A 29 10.82 3.14 7.18
C PRO A 29 11.24 4.56 7.59
N ILE A 30 10.79 5.58 6.86
CA ILE A 30 11.09 6.99 7.16
C ILE A 30 10.45 7.38 8.50
N LEU A 31 9.15 7.14 8.65
CA LEU A 31 8.40 7.41 9.88
C LEU A 31 8.90 6.58 11.06
N THR A 32 9.29 5.33 10.83
CA THR A 32 9.88 4.48 11.87
C THR A 32 11.21 5.08 12.36
N ARG A 33 12.05 5.56 11.43
CA ARG A 33 13.31 6.21 11.78
C ARG A 33 13.09 7.53 12.50
N GLU A 34 12.20 8.38 11.99
CA GLU A 34 11.82 9.67 12.59
C GLU A 34 11.29 9.51 14.02
N MET A 35 10.47 8.48 14.28
CA MET A 35 10.01 8.13 15.62
C MET A 35 11.10 7.48 16.49
N ALA A 36 11.99 6.68 15.92
CA ALA A 36 13.11 6.09 16.66
C ALA A 36 14.11 7.16 17.15
N GLU A 37 14.26 8.25 16.41
CA GLU A 37 15.07 9.41 16.79
C GLU A 37 14.37 10.31 17.84
N ASN A 38 13.05 10.17 18.02
CA ASN A 38 12.26 10.89 19.02
C ASN A 38 11.69 9.92 20.09
N PRO A 39 12.52 9.51 21.09
CA PRO A 39 12.14 8.53 22.10
C PRO A 39 11.02 8.98 23.07
N ASP A 40 10.61 10.26 23.00
CA ASP A 40 9.54 10.82 23.83
C ASP A 40 8.14 10.35 23.39
N THR A 41 8.03 9.88 22.14
CA THR A 41 6.79 9.30 21.63
C THR A 41 6.82 7.78 21.82
N GLU A 42 5.83 7.22 22.53
CA GLU A 42 5.59 5.77 22.67
C GLU A 42 5.16 5.11 21.32
N GLY A 43 5.80 5.48 20.21
CA GLY A 43 5.32 5.37 18.83
C GLY A 43 5.94 4.25 17.99
N THR A 44 6.67 3.30 18.57
CA THR A 44 7.22 2.15 17.80
C THR A 44 6.16 1.13 17.35
N LYS A 45 4.90 1.31 17.74
CA LYS A 45 3.80 0.44 17.29
C LYS A 45 3.48 0.73 15.83
N ALA A 46 3.49 -0.32 15.01
CA ALA A 46 3.14 -0.25 13.59
C ALA A 46 1.76 0.39 13.30
N GLY A 47 0.86 0.41 14.29
CA GLY A 47 -0.43 1.09 14.22
C GLY A 47 -0.30 2.61 14.16
N ASP A 48 0.56 3.22 14.97
CA ASP A 48 0.70 4.68 15.05
C ASP A 48 1.45 5.25 13.84
N ILE A 49 2.47 4.53 13.35
CA ILE A 49 3.10 4.82 12.05
C ILE A 49 2.07 4.82 10.91
N SER A 50 1.13 3.86 10.93
CA SER A 50 0.11 3.76 9.88
C SER A 50 -0.93 4.89 9.97
N LYS A 51 -1.26 5.36 11.18
CA LYS A 51 -2.12 6.55 11.36
C LYS A 51 -1.43 7.80 10.81
N LEU A 52 -0.19 8.05 11.23
CA LEU A 52 0.58 9.21 10.78
C LEU A 52 0.78 9.22 9.27
N ALA A 53 1.09 8.06 8.67
CA ALA A 53 1.17 7.94 7.22
C ALA A 53 -0.17 8.24 6.53
N THR A 54 -1.30 7.85 7.13
CA THR A 54 -2.64 8.17 6.59
C THR A 54 -2.88 9.68 6.63
N GLU A 55 -2.52 10.34 7.73
CA GLU A 55 -2.65 11.80 7.87
C GLU A 55 -1.75 12.55 6.88
N ARG A 56 -0.48 12.15 6.78
CA ARG A 56 0.48 12.71 5.83
C ARG A 56 0.00 12.52 4.39
N TRP A 57 -0.53 11.34 4.05
CA TRP A 57 -1.14 11.10 2.74
C TRP A 57 -2.34 12.00 2.47
N LYS A 58 -3.22 12.23 3.46
CA LYS A 58 -4.34 13.16 3.35
C LYS A 58 -3.90 14.63 3.23
N ALA A 59 -2.73 14.97 3.77
CA ALA A 59 -2.12 16.29 3.65
C ALA A 59 -1.38 16.50 2.32
N LEU A 60 -0.92 15.44 1.65
CA LEU A 60 -0.30 15.55 0.32
C LEU A 60 -1.25 16.18 -0.69
N THR A 61 -0.69 16.94 -1.62
CA THR A 61 -1.44 17.51 -2.75
C THR A 61 -1.76 16.46 -3.82
N ASP A 62 -2.75 16.73 -4.68
CA ASP A 62 -3.05 15.83 -5.80
C ASP A 62 -1.85 15.62 -6.74
N ALA A 63 -1.01 16.65 -6.91
CA ALA A 63 0.22 16.57 -7.69
C ALA A 63 1.23 15.56 -7.09
N GLU A 64 1.38 15.53 -5.76
CA GLU A 64 2.25 14.56 -5.09
C GLU A 64 1.67 13.15 -5.10
N ARG A 65 0.33 13.02 -5.08
CA ARG A 65 -0.35 11.73 -5.18
C ARG A 65 -0.39 11.20 -6.61
N GLU A 66 -0.33 12.08 -7.61
CA GLU A 66 -0.40 11.75 -9.03
C GLU A 66 0.61 10.68 -9.48
N PRO A 67 1.92 10.77 -9.18
CA PRO A 67 2.86 9.73 -9.55
C PRO A 67 2.51 8.36 -8.94
N TYR A 68 2.01 8.34 -7.70
CA TYR A 68 1.56 7.09 -7.06
C TYR A 68 0.27 6.56 -7.70
N LYS A 69 -0.67 7.43 -8.09
CA LYS A 69 -1.89 7.06 -8.82
C LYS A 69 -1.56 6.51 -10.21
N GLN A 70 -0.67 7.17 -10.96
CA GLN A 70 -0.23 6.70 -12.28
C GLN A 70 0.51 5.37 -12.19
N ALA A 71 1.41 5.21 -11.22
CA ALA A 71 2.09 3.94 -10.97
C ALA A 71 1.08 2.82 -10.67
N TYR A 72 0.09 3.10 -9.80
CA TYR A 72 -0.98 2.15 -9.51
C TYR A 72 -1.80 1.78 -10.76
N GLN A 73 -2.20 2.75 -11.58
CA GLN A 73 -2.95 2.48 -12.82
C GLN A 73 -2.16 1.61 -13.79
N LYS A 74 -0.86 1.87 -13.95
CA LYS A 74 0.02 1.07 -14.81
C LYS A 74 0.11 -0.38 -14.32
N GLU A 75 0.29 -0.59 -13.01
CA GLU A 75 0.31 -1.92 -12.42
C GLU A 75 -1.06 -2.61 -12.47
N LEU A 76 -2.16 -1.85 -12.34
CA LEU A 76 -3.53 -2.34 -12.46
C LEU A 76 -3.84 -2.87 -13.86
N LEU A 77 -3.48 -2.14 -14.91
CA LEU A 77 -3.65 -2.60 -16.30
C LEU A 77 -2.91 -3.91 -16.56
N LYS A 78 -1.68 -4.04 -16.04
CA LYS A 78 -0.90 -5.28 -16.15
C LYS A 78 -1.59 -6.42 -15.40
N TYR A 79 -2.04 -6.16 -14.17
CA TYR A 79 -2.77 -7.13 -13.36
C TYR A 79 -4.08 -7.56 -14.02
N GLU A 80 -4.84 -6.65 -14.62
CA GLU A 80 -6.09 -6.98 -15.31
C GLU A 80 -5.84 -7.89 -16.50
N THR A 81 -4.78 -7.62 -17.27
CA THR A 81 -4.38 -8.44 -18.41
C THR A 81 -3.97 -9.85 -17.96
N ASP A 82 -3.12 -9.94 -16.93
CA ASP A 82 -2.67 -11.20 -16.34
C ASP A 82 -3.83 -11.98 -15.71
N THR A 83 -4.74 -11.27 -15.03
CA THR A 83 -5.95 -11.87 -14.43
C THR A 83 -6.90 -12.38 -15.49
N LYS A 84 -7.03 -11.67 -16.61
CA LYS A 84 -7.87 -12.11 -17.72
C LYS A 84 -7.29 -13.39 -18.33
N ALA A 85 -5.99 -13.41 -18.64
CA ALA A 85 -5.30 -14.60 -19.14
C ALA A 85 -5.41 -15.79 -18.15
N TYR A 86 -5.24 -15.54 -16.85
CA TYR A 86 -5.39 -16.56 -15.81
C TYR A 86 -6.82 -17.12 -15.77
N LYS A 87 -7.84 -16.26 -15.84
CA LYS A 87 -9.25 -16.68 -15.88
C LYS A 87 -9.60 -17.44 -17.16
N GLU A 88 -8.97 -17.11 -18.29
CA GLU A 88 -9.13 -17.83 -19.55
C GLU A 88 -8.40 -19.19 -19.54
N SER A 89 -7.37 -19.35 -18.69
CA SER A 89 -6.63 -20.61 -18.51
C SER A 89 -7.19 -21.55 -17.43
N LEU A 90 -8.23 -21.12 -16.71
CA LEU A 90 -8.97 -21.89 -15.70
C LEU A 90 -10.15 -22.61 -16.34
#